data_AF-A0A8H2LEL4-F1
#
_entry.id   AF-A0A8H2LEL4-F1
#
_cell.length_a   1.000
_cell.length_b   1.000
_cell.length_c   1.000
_cell.angle_alpha   90.00
_cell.angle_beta   90.00
_cell.angle_gamma   90.00
#
_symmetry.space_group_name_H-M   'P 1'
#
loop_
_entity.id
_entity.type
_entity.pdbx_description
1 polymer ?
#
loop_
_entity_poly.entity_id
_entity_poly.type
_entity_poly.pdbx_seq_one_letter_code
_entity_poly.pdbx_strand_id
1 'polypeptide(L)'
;MKNIKFLIAKYYFFGLIFLFVFYAIIGEIPSWYTIERDWIEWITTIISIPIIGILAHKYLTKYIGKEKQKYFGISFLALFASWILTLYFKALVIGIINSFEFDRIRILESLGGYSIYQLWIYGIFGIIHGIIGGYFLSKELKNNKEKTAHNTV
;
A
#
# COMPACT_ATOMS: atom_id res chain seq x y z
N MET A 1 -17.30 3.02 14.22
CA MET A 1 -16.01 3.73 14.45
C MET A 1 -15.83 4.80 13.37
N LYS A 2 -16.22 6.06 13.62
CA LYS A 2 -16.35 7.11 12.60
C LYS A 2 -15.04 7.52 11.91
N ASN A 3 -13.86 7.21 12.46
CA ASN A 3 -12.56 7.71 11.95
C ASN A 3 -11.56 6.67 11.44
N ILE A 4 -11.91 5.38 11.30
CA ILE A 4 -10.95 4.36 10.83
C ILE A 4 -10.43 4.67 9.41
N LYS A 5 -11.30 5.15 8.51
CA LYS A 5 -10.92 5.44 7.11
C LYS A 5 -9.80 6.48 7.06
N PHE A 6 -9.95 7.55 7.83
CA PHE A 6 -8.95 8.62 7.95
C PHE A 6 -7.65 8.11 8.59
N LEU A 7 -7.76 7.25 9.61
CA LEU A 7 -6.61 6.62 10.25
C LEU A 7 -5.77 5.82 9.26
N ILE A 8 -6.42 4.94 8.49
CA ILE A 8 -5.74 4.07 7.51
C ILE A 8 -5.10 4.92 6.42
N ALA A 9 -5.84 5.89 5.88
CA ALA A 9 -5.33 6.79 4.86
C ALA A 9 -4.09 7.56 5.36
N LYS A 10 -4.11 8.05 6.62
CA LYS A 10 -2.96 8.72 7.25
C LYS A 10 -1.72 7.84 7.26
N TYR A 11 -1.79 6.63 7.81
CA TYR A 11 -0.62 5.73 7.89
C TYR A 11 -0.15 5.31 6.51
N TYR A 12 -1.07 5.04 5.60
CA TYR A 12 -0.72 4.70 4.22
C TYR A 12 -0.03 5.85 3.47
N PHE A 13 -0.51 7.09 3.65
CA PHE A 13 0.11 8.29 3.10
C PHE A 13 1.52 8.54 3.65
N PHE A 14 1.73 8.32 4.95
CA PHE A 14 3.09 8.36 5.53
C PHE A 14 4.02 7.32 4.91
N GLY A 15 3.53 6.11 4.65
CA GLY A 15 4.29 5.08 3.93
C GLY A 15 4.71 5.53 2.53
N LEU A 16 3.82 6.18 1.79
CA LEU A 16 4.11 6.71 0.44
C LEU A 16 5.12 7.85 0.46
N ILE A 17 5.00 8.79 1.40
CA ILE A 17 6.01 9.85 1.57
C ILE A 17 7.38 9.21 1.85
N PHE A 18 7.42 8.21 2.73
CA PHE A 18 8.66 7.52 3.07
C PHE A 18 9.28 6.80 1.86
N LEU A 19 8.45 6.16 1.02
CA LEU A 19 8.89 5.57 -0.25
C LEU A 19 9.41 6.63 -1.22
N PHE A 20 8.68 7.74 -1.40
CA PHE A 20 9.12 8.85 -2.26
C PHE A 20 10.50 9.37 -1.85
N VAL A 21 10.67 9.62 -0.54
CA VAL A 21 11.95 10.08 0.03
C VAL A 21 13.04 9.03 -0.18
N PHE A 22 12.75 7.75 0.01
CA PHE A 22 13.73 6.69 -0.22
C PHE A 22 14.16 6.59 -1.67
N TYR A 23 13.21 6.57 -2.62
CA TYR A 23 13.49 6.58 -4.05
C TYR A 23 14.31 7.82 -4.47
N ALA A 24 14.05 8.96 -3.84
CA ALA A 24 14.85 10.17 -4.00
C ALA A 24 16.31 9.97 -3.57
N ILE A 25 16.52 9.31 -2.42
CA ILE A 25 17.84 9.09 -1.84
C ILE A 25 18.66 8.08 -2.65
N ILE A 26 18.03 7.03 -3.18
CA ILE A 26 18.73 6.00 -3.97
C ILE A 26 18.91 6.36 -5.45
N GLY A 27 18.47 7.55 -5.87
CA GLY A 27 18.63 8.02 -7.25
C GLY A 27 17.75 7.28 -8.26
N GLU A 28 16.71 6.58 -7.81
CA GLU A 28 15.72 5.93 -8.67
C GLU A 28 14.54 6.86 -9.03
N ILE A 29 14.66 8.17 -8.75
CA ILE A 29 13.73 9.17 -9.28
C ILE A 29 13.96 9.32 -10.79
N PRO A 30 12.88 9.32 -11.59
CA PRO A 30 12.91 9.55 -13.02
C PRO A 30 13.81 10.71 -13.43
N SER A 31 14.77 10.41 -14.30
CA SER A 31 15.53 11.46 -14.99
C SER A 31 14.68 12.07 -16.11
N TRP A 32 15.02 13.27 -16.56
CA TRP A 32 14.33 13.94 -17.67
C TRP A 32 14.25 13.08 -18.95
N TYR A 33 15.16 12.13 -19.12
CA TYR A 33 15.25 11.23 -20.28
C TYR A 33 14.29 10.03 -20.24
N THR A 34 13.70 9.72 -19.09
CA THR A 34 12.77 8.59 -18.91
C THR A 34 11.35 9.05 -18.56
N ILE A 35 11.11 10.36 -18.64
CA ILE A 35 9.98 11.04 -18.04
C ILE A 35 8.62 10.50 -18.53
N GLU A 36 8.44 10.19 -19.82
CA GLU A 36 7.15 9.71 -20.34
C GLU A 36 6.73 8.34 -19.78
N ARG A 37 7.66 7.36 -19.77
CA ARG A 37 7.42 6.04 -19.17
C ARG A 37 7.22 6.16 -17.67
N ASP A 38 8.02 7.00 -17.04
CA ASP A 38 8.01 7.14 -15.61
C ASP A 38 6.75 7.88 -15.11
N TRP A 39 6.20 8.83 -15.87
CA TRP A 39 4.94 9.51 -15.57
C TRP A 39 3.77 8.53 -15.45
N ILE A 40 3.67 7.56 -16.36
CA ILE A 40 2.62 6.53 -16.31
C ILE A 40 2.78 5.68 -15.05
N GLU A 41 4.00 5.28 -14.71
CA GLU A 41 4.30 4.54 -13.49
C GLU A 41 3.93 5.32 -12.22
N TRP A 42 4.21 6.63 -12.21
CA TRP A 42 3.87 7.54 -11.11
C TRP A 42 2.36 7.73 -10.95
N ILE A 43 1.66 8.04 -12.03
CA ILE A 43 0.19 8.21 -12.03
C ILE A 43 -0.49 6.92 -11.57
N THR A 44 -0.03 5.78 -12.09
CA THR A 44 -0.56 4.45 -11.71
C THR A 44 -0.35 4.19 -10.22
N THR A 45 0.82 4.54 -9.69
CA THR A 45 1.10 4.41 -8.26
C THR A 45 0.17 5.30 -7.45
N ILE A 46 -0.06 6.56 -7.86
CA ILE A 46 -0.98 7.49 -7.17
C ILE A 46 -2.42 6.97 -7.19
N ILE A 47 -2.90 6.45 -8.33
CA ILE A 47 -4.27 5.92 -8.47
C ILE A 47 -4.46 4.63 -7.67
N SER A 48 -3.40 3.83 -7.49
CA SER A 48 -3.47 2.61 -6.67
C SER A 48 -3.82 2.91 -5.20
N ILE A 49 -3.45 4.11 -4.71
CA ILE A 49 -3.59 4.52 -3.32
C ILE A 49 -5.03 4.42 -2.81
N PRO A 50 -6.03 5.09 -3.44
CA PRO A 50 -7.42 5.02 -2.99
C PRO A 50 -7.98 3.59 -3.09
N ILE A 51 -7.63 2.84 -4.14
CA ILE A 51 -8.12 1.48 -4.37
C ILE A 51 -7.65 0.56 -3.24
N ILE A 52 -6.35 0.59 -2.95
CA ILE A 52 -5.74 -0.26 -1.93
C ILE A 52 -6.16 0.19 -0.53
N GLY A 53 -6.30 1.50 -0.30
CA GLY A 53 -6.84 2.05 0.94
C GLY A 53 -8.25 1.54 1.26
N ILE A 54 -9.12 1.41 0.25
CA ILE A 54 -10.45 0.81 0.40
C ILE A 54 -10.35 -0.67 0.79
N LEU A 55 -9.46 -1.43 0.15
CA LEU A 55 -9.25 -2.85 0.44
C LEU A 55 -8.71 -3.05 1.87
N ALA A 56 -7.70 -2.29 2.25
CA ALA A 56 -7.14 -2.29 3.60
C ALA A 56 -8.21 -1.94 4.64
N HIS A 57 -9.09 -0.96 4.35
CA HIS A 57 -10.21 -0.63 5.22
C HIS A 57 -11.22 -1.77 5.37
N LYS A 58 -11.64 -2.39 4.27
CA LYS A 58 -12.54 -3.56 4.31
C LYS A 58 -11.93 -4.70 5.12
N TYR A 59 -10.64 -4.97 4.93
CA TYR A 59 -9.93 -5.98 5.70
C TYR A 59 -9.91 -5.65 7.20
N LEU A 60 -9.42 -4.46 7.56
CA LEU A 60 -9.31 -4.03 8.96
C LEU A 60 -10.66 -4.06 9.68
N THR A 61 -11.71 -3.50 9.08
CA THR A 61 -13.06 -3.50 9.68
C THR A 61 -13.62 -4.90 9.90
N LYS A 62 -13.39 -5.83 8.96
CA LYS A 62 -13.85 -7.22 9.07
C LYS A 62 -13.20 -7.97 10.23
N TYR A 63 -11.90 -7.76 10.47
CA TYR A 63 -11.13 -8.57 11.44
C TYR A 63 -10.96 -7.89 12.81
N ILE A 64 -10.92 -6.56 12.89
CA ILE A 64 -10.84 -5.81 14.15
C ILE A 64 -12.04 -6.06 15.08
N GLY A 65 -13.21 -6.32 14.51
CA GLY A 65 -14.42 -6.65 15.27
C GLY A 65 -14.32 -8.01 15.98
N LYS A 66 -13.72 -8.99 15.29
CA LYS A 66 -13.72 -10.41 15.65
C LYS A 66 -12.53 -10.82 16.53
N GLU A 67 -11.36 -10.24 16.30
CA GLU A 67 -10.10 -10.69 16.91
C GLU A 67 -9.44 -9.57 17.73
N LYS A 68 -10.09 -9.18 18.83
CA LYS A 68 -9.66 -8.05 19.68
C LYS A 68 -8.23 -8.20 20.25
N GLN A 69 -7.66 -9.40 20.30
CA GLN A 69 -6.31 -9.60 20.81
C GLN A 69 -5.22 -9.47 19.73
N LYS A 70 -5.58 -9.36 18.45
CA LYS A 70 -4.63 -9.37 17.33
C LYS A 70 -4.53 -8.05 16.56
N TYR A 71 -4.80 -6.91 17.21
CA TYR A 71 -4.74 -5.58 16.54
C TYR A 71 -3.42 -5.35 15.81
N PHE A 72 -2.29 -5.73 16.41
CA PHE A 72 -0.99 -5.57 15.78
C PHE A 72 -0.87 -6.42 14.51
N GLY A 73 -1.11 -7.73 14.58
CA GLY A 73 -1.00 -8.61 13.42
C GLY A 73 -1.93 -8.21 12.28
N ILE A 74 -3.15 -7.79 12.60
CA ILE A 74 -4.13 -7.31 11.61
C ILE A 74 -3.66 -6.01 10.95
N SER A 75 -3.14 -5.05 11.73
CA SER A 75 -2.58 -3.79 11.23
C SER A 75 -1.31 -4.01 10.41
N PHE A 76 -0.39 -4.83 10.90
CA PHE A 76 0.83 -5.23 10.20
C PHE A 76 0.48 -5.81 8.84
N LEU A 77 -0.41 -6.82 8.80
CA LEU A 77 -0.73 -7.51 7.56
C LEU A 77 -1.48 -6.59 6.58
N ALA A 78 -2.35 -5.71 7.07
CA ALA A 78 -3.01 -4.73 6.22
C ALA A 78 -2.01 -3.79 5.56
N LEU A 79 -1.04 -3.26 6.32
CA LEU A 79 -0.02 -2.37 5.80
C LEU A 79 0.99 -3.09 4.90
N PHE A 80 1.47 -4.27 5.30
CA PHE A 80 2.36 -5.08 4.47
C PHE A 80 1.70 -5.46 3.13
N ALA A 81 0.50 -6.04 3.18
CA ALA A 81 -0.21 -6.46 1.97
C ALA A 81 -0.54 -5.28 1.05
N SER A 82 -0.78 -4.10 1.62
CA SER A 82 -1.05 -2.90 0.82
C SER A 82 0.13 -2.49 -0.05
N TRP A 83 1.38 -2.75 0.36
CA TRP A 83 2.56 -2.52 -0.49
C TRP A 83 2.66 -3.51 -1.64
N ILE A 84 2.45 -4.80 -1.33
CA ILE A 84 2.47 -5.86 -2.34
C ILE A 84 1.36 -5.63 -3.37
N LEU A 85 0.18 -5.21 -2.92
CA LEU A 85 -0.92 -4.85 -3.81
C LEU A 85 -0.59 -3.63 -4.69
N THR A 86 0.14 -2.63 -4.17
CA THR A 86 0.59 -1.47 -4.98
C THR A 86 1.48 -1.92 -6.11
N LEU A 87 2.48 -2.76 -5.80
CA LEU A 87 3.40 -3.31 -6.79
C LEU A 87 2.65 -4.04 -7.90
N TYR A 88 1.76 -4.97 -7.52
CA TYR A 88 1.07 -5.79 -8.52
C TYR A 88 -0.03 -5.03 -9.26
N PHE A 89 -0.67 -4.05 -8.64
CA PHE A 89 -1.56 -3.15 -9.35
C PHE A 89 -0.79 -2.35 -10.41
N LYS A 90 0.38 -1.83 -10.05
CA LYS A 90 1.27 -1.13 -10.99
C LYS A 90 1.69 -2.04 -12.15
N ALA A 91 2.16 -3.24 -11.86
CA ALA A 91 2.55 -4.23 -12.87
C ALA A 91 1.38 -4.62 -13.80
N LEU A 92 0.16 -4.76 -13.27
CA LEU A 92 -1.03 -5.04 -14.08
C LEU A 92 -1.34 -3.90 -15.06
N VAL A 93 -1.36 -2.66 -14.58
CA VAL A 93 -1.66 -1.49 -15.43
C VAL A 93 -0.60 -1.31 -16.52
N ILE A 94 0.69 -1.41 -16.16
CA ILE A 94 1.77 -1.33 -17.15
C ILE A 94 1.70 -2.49 -18.15
N GLY A 95 1.42 -3.70 -17.68
CA GLY A 95 1.20 -4.86 -18.55
C GLY A 95 0.05 -4.65 -19.53
N ILE A 96 -1.04 -4.01 -19.12
CA ILE A 96 -2.18 -3.67 -19.98
C ILE A 96 -1.78 -2.61 -21.01
N ILE A 97 -1.14 -1.51 -20.59
CA ILE A 97 -0.70 -0.42 -21.47
C ILE A 97 0.26 -0.96 -22.54
N ASN A 98 1.28 -1.70 -22.12
CA ASN A 98 2.23 -2.32 -23.05
C ASN A 98 1.56 -3.36 -23.95
N SER A 99 0.45 -3.97 -23.53
CA SER A 99 -0.25 -4.91 -24.41
C SER A 99 -0.93 -4.20 -25.58
N PHE A 100 -1.44 -2.99 -25.35
CA PHE A 100 -2.00 -2.14 -26.40
C PHE A 100 -0.91 -1.53 -27.29
N GLU A 101 0.22 -1.11 -26.73
CA GLU A 101 1.29 -0.48 -27.50
C GLU A 101 2.01 -1.45 -28.46
N PHE A 102 2.16 -2.71 -28.05
CA PHE A 102 2.92 -3.71 -28.80
C PHE A 102 2.05 -4.77 -29.50
N ASP A 103 0.72 -4.61 -29.50
CA ASP A 103 -0.27 -5.53 -30.07
C ASP A 103 -0.07 -7.01 -29.65
N ARG A 104 0.39 -7.24 -28.41
CA ARG A 104 0.66 -8.58 -27.85
C ARG A 104 0.30 -8.60 -26.37
N ILE A 105 -0.15 -9.73 -25.84
CA ILE A 105 -0.46 -9.84 -24.41
C ILE A 105 0.84 -9.87 -23.59
N ARG A 106 1.11 -8.80 -22.84
CA ARG A 106 2.35 -8.60 -22.04
C ARG A 106 2.10 -8.52 -20.53
N ILE A 107 0.89 -8.83 -20.07
CA ILE A 107 0.52 -8.78 -18.65
C ILE A 107 1.42 -9.71 -17.80
N LEU A 108 1.63 -10.95 -18.24
CA LEU A 108 2.46 -11.91 -17.51
C LEU A 108 3.94 -11.51 -17.51
N GLU A 109 4.44 -10.95 -18.62
CA GLU A 109 5.82 -10.43 -18.70
C GLU A 109 6.02 -9.29 -17.71
N SER A 110 5.05 -8.38 -17.61
CA SER A 110 5.11 -7.26 -16.67
C SER A 110 5.06 -7.76 -15.22
N LEU A 111 4.13 -8.66 -14.88
CA LEU A 111 4.06 -9.28 -13.55
C LEU A 111 5.36 -9.99 -13.16
N GLY A 112 5.96 -10.72 -14.09
CA GLY A 112 7.24 -11.39 -13.90
C GLY A 112 8.38 -10.39 -13.67
N GLY A 113 8.49 -9.38 -14.54
CA GLY A 113 9.51 -8.33 -14.41
C GLY A 113 9.43 -7.60 -13.07
N TYR A 114 8.26 -7.11 -12.69
CA TYR A 114 8.08 -6.42 -11.41
C TYR A 114 8.35 -7.32 -10.20
N SER A 115 8.02 -8.61 -10.29
CA SER A 115 8.33 -9.58 -9.23
C SER A 115 9.84 -9.78 -9.08
N ILE A 116 10.59 -9.83 -10.19
CA ILE A 116 12.04 -10.03 -10.16
C ILE A 116 12.77 -8.77 -9.71
N TYR A 117 12.38 -7.60 -10.24
CA TYR A 117 13.16 -6.37 -10.08
C TYR A 117 12.73 -5.49 -8.90
N GLN A 118 11.45 -5.52 -8.50
CA GLN A 118 10.91 -4.54 -7.53
C GLN A 118 10.27 -5.18 -6.29
N LEU A 119 9.98 -6.48 -6.29
CA LEU A 119 9.34 -7.14 -5.14
C LEU A 119 10.15 -7.01 -3.85
N TRP A 120 11.48 -7.12 -3.93
CA TRP A 120 12.34 -7.01 -2.76
C TRP A 120 12.25 -5.61 -2.12
N ILE A 121 12.18 -4.56 -2.93
CA ILE A 121 11.99 -3.18 -2.46
C ILE A 121 10.65 -3.07 -1.75
N TYR A 122 9.55 -3.34 -2.46
CA TYR A 122 8.19 -3.21 -1.90
C TYR A 122 7.96 -4.15 -0.70
N GLY A 123 8.59 -5.32 -0.69
CA GLY A 123 8.57 -6.26 0.42
C GLY A 123 9.27 -5.71 1.67
N ILE A 124 10.49 -5.18 1.52
CA ILE A 124 11.23 -4.56 2.64
C ILE A 124 10.48 -3.34 3.17
N PHE A 125 9.99 -2.45 2.30
CA PHE A 125 9.13 -1.33 2.69
C PHE A 125 7.88 -1.80 3.40
N GLY A 126 7.25 -2.84 2.88
CA GLY A 126 6.09 -3.48 3.47
C GLY A 126 6.36 -3.97 4.89
N ILE A 127 7.51 -4.59 5.12
CA ILE A 127 7.91 -5.10 6.44
C ILE A 127 8.14 -3.94 7.40
N ILE A 128 8.98 -2.96 7.02
CA ILE A 128 9.31 -1.81 7.89
C ILE A 128 8.05 -1.02 8.22
N HIS A 129 7.25 -0.67 7.21
CA HIS A 129 6.02 0.07 7.40
C HIS A 129 4.97 -0.75 8.17
N GLY A 130 4.89 -2.05 7.90
CA GLY A 130 4.03 -2.97 8.62
C GLY A 130 4.37 -3.02 10.11
N ILE A 131 5.66 -3.06 10.48
CA ILE A 131 6.10 -3.09 11.88
C ILE A 131 5.81 -1.75 12.54
N ILE A 132 6.35 -0.66 12.00
CA ILE A 132 6.29 0.66 12.63
C ILE A 132 4.86 1.21 12.57
N GLY A 133 4.29 1.29 11.37
CA GLY A 133 2.93 1.75 11.15
C GLY A 133 1.91 0.83 11.80
N GLY A 134 2.13 -0.49 11.77
CA GLY A 134 1.22 -1.46 12.39
C GLY A 134 1.18 -1.34 13.91
N TYR A 135 2.32 -1.04 14.55
CA TYR A 135 2.39 -0.75 15.98
C TYR A 135 1.54 0.46 16.34
N PHE A 136 1.77 1.61 15.69
CA PHE A 136 1.00 2.82 15.96
C PHE A 136 -0.48 2.67 15.63
N LEU A 137 -0.81 2.11 14.46
CA LEU A 137 -2.19 1.86 14.03
C LEU A 137 -2.91 0.93 15.01
N SER A 138 -2.26 -0.14 15.47
CA SER A 138 -2.85 -1.06 16.45
C SER A 138 -3.20 -0.37 17.77
N LYS A 139 -2.33 0.51 18.26
CA LYS A 139 -2.56 1.29 19.49
C LYS A 139 -3.73 2.25 19.33
N GLU A 140 -3.79 2.98 18.21
CA GLU A 140 -4.90 3.90 17.93
C GLU A 140 -6.24 3.16 17.72
N LEU A 141 -6.22 1.98 17.08
CA LEU A 141 -7.41 1.15 16.91
C LEU A 141 -7.93 0.60 18.24
N LYS A 142 -7.03 0.14 19.13
CA LYS A 142 -7.38 -0.34 20.47
C LYS A 142 -8.02 0.79 21.29
N ASN A 143 -7.36 1.95 21.35
CA ASN A 143 -7.84 3.12 22.09
C ASN A 143 -9.20 3.61 21.59
N ASN A 144 -9.41 3.65 20.27
CA ASN A 144 -10.69 4.05 19.69
C ASN A 144 -11.82 3.08 20.07
N LYS A 145 -11.55 1.77 20.11
CA LYS A 145 -12.56 0.80 20.49
C LYS A 145 -12.94 0.89 21.96
N GLU A 146 -11.97 1.07 22.85
CA GLU A 146 -12.20 1.26 24.29
C GLU A 146 -13.04 2.51 24.56
N LYS A 147 -12.73 3.65 23.91
CA LYS A 147 -13.55 4.87 23.99
C LYS A 147 -14.98 4.67 23.49
N THR A 148 -15.15 3.91 22.40
CA THR A 148 -16.50 3.66 21.85
C THR A 148 -17.32 2.79 22.80
N ALA A 149 -16.69 1.81 23.48
CA ALA A 149 -17.36 0.96 24.46
C ALA A 149 -17.77 1.73 25.73
N HIS A 150 -16.92 2.66 26.18
CA HIS A 150 -17.17 3.45 27.39
C HIS A 150 -18.28 4.49 27.20
N ASN A 151 -18.45 5.03 25.99
CA ASN A 151 -19.50 5.99 25.63
C ASN A 151 -20.85 5.33 25.29
N THR A 152 -20.92 4.00 25.33
CA THR A 152 -22.15 3.21 25.15
C THR A 152 -22.71 2.65 26.46
N VAL A 153 -22.10 2.99 27.61
CA VAL A 153 -22.61 2.69 28.95
C VAL A 153 -23.37 3.89 29.49
#